data_AF-A0A4Q4Z519-F1
#
_entry.id   AF-A0A4Q4Z519-F1
#
_cell.length_a   1.000
_cell.length_b   1.000
_cell.length_c   1.000
_cell.angle_alpha   90.00
_cell.angle_beta   90.00
_cell.angle_gamma   90.00
#
_symmetry.space_group_name_H-M   'P 1'
#
loop_
_entity.id
_entity.type
_entity.pdbx_description
1 polymer ?
#
loop_
_entity_poly.entity_id
_entity_poly.type
_entity_poly.pdbx_seq_one_letter_code
_entity_poly.pdbx_strand_id
1 'polypeptide(L)'
;MPAHLAINYRPLRKRRSTNCYAMLLPNPDAKNLRLQAWGHPANWNDILSILRKLRPQRQFIPDYPNPQYLTISADQSDSLALLKKWTGQDGWKPLESSITDSIENAWFE
;
A
#
# COMPACT_ATOMS: atom_id res chain seq x y z
N MET A 1 -19.99 35.97 0.11
CA MET A 1 -19.09 35.59 1.23
C MET A 1 -19.98 35.27 2.42
N PRO A 2 -19.75 34.19 3.19
CA PRO A 2 -18.46 33.60 3.54
C PRO A 2 -18.13 32.37 2.67
N ALA A 3 -16.93 32.19 2.11
CA ALA A 3 -15.57 32.12 2.69
C ALA A 3 -15.19 30.69 3.11
N HIS A 4 -14.55 30.00 2.14
CA HIS A 4 -13.51 28.98 2.29
C HIS A 4 -13.87 27.58 2.79
N LEU A 5 -14.04 26.64 1.84
CA LEU A 5 -13.40 25.32 1.85
C LEU A 5 -13.61 24.65 0.47
N ALA A 6 -13.07 25.27 -0.57
CA ALA A 6 -12.75 24.56 -1.80
C ALA A 6 -11.54 23.67 -1.50
N ILE A 7 -11.79 22.46 -1.00
CA ILE A 7 -10.76 21.42 -0.96
C ILE A 7 -10.45 21.12 -2.42
N ASN A 8 -9.33 21.68 -2.90
CA ASN A 8 -8.77 21.37 -4.21
C ASN A 8 -8.58 19.85 -4.30
N TYR A 9 -9.49 19.17 -5.01
CA TYR A 9 -9.32 17.78 -5.42
C TYR A 9 -8.20 17.73 -6.48
N ARG A 10 -6.95 17.73 -6.01
CA ARG A 10 -5.84 17.20 -6.81
C ARG A 10 -6.03 15.68 -6.89
N PRO A 11 -5.88 15.06 -8.07
CA PRO A 11 -5.96 13.60 -8.16
C PRO A 11 -4.89 13.01 -7.24
N LEU A 12 -5.35 12.24 -6.25
CA LEU A 12 -4.53 11.62 -5.22
C LEU A 12 -3.54 10.65 -5.87
N ARG A 13 -2.33 11.11 -6.15
CA ARG A 13 -1.23 10.25 -6.58
C ARG A 13 -0.67 9.53 -5.34
N LYS A 14 -1.09 8.27 -5.16
CA LYS A 14 -0.52 7.15 -4.36
C LYS A 14 -0.27 7.36 -2.86
N ARG A 15 -0.96 6.61 -1.98
CA ARG A 15 -0.47 6.26 -0.62
C ARG A 15 -0.95 4.87 -0.16
N ARG A 16 -0.04 4.03 0.37
CA ARG A 16 -0.24 2.58 0.59
C ARG A 16 -0.79 2.15 1.96
N SER A 17 -0.98 3.08 2.89
CA SER A 17 -1.66 2.84 4.18
C SER A 17 -2.62 3.97 4.55
N THR A 18 -2.31 5.19 4.11
CA THR A 18 -3.20 6.36 4.20
C THR A 18 -4.46 6.21 3.35
N ASN A 19 -4.49 5.27 2.40
CA ASN A 19 -5.65 5.04 1.54
C ASN A 19 -6.85 4.48 2.30
N CYS A 20 -6.66 3.55 3.25
CA CYS A 20 -7.80 3.03 4.01
C CYS A 20 -8.44 4.14 4.86
N TYR A 21 -7.63 4.94 5.56
CA TYR A 21 -8.13 6.10 6.31
C TYR A 21 -8.77 7.16 5.41
N ALA A 22 -8.16 7.46 4.24
CA ALA A 22 -8.71 8.42 3.29
C ALA A 22 -10.01 7.94 2.62
N MET A 23 -10.22 6.62 2.49
CA MET A 23 -11.49 6.04 2.01
C MET A 23 -12.59 6.07 3.07
N LEU A 24 -12.21 6.02 4.36
CA LEU A 24 -13.14 6.03 5.48
C LEU A 24 -13.73 7.42 5.76
N LEU A 25 -12.91 8.48 5.67
CA LEU A 25 -13.33 9.85 5.98
C LEU A 25 -14.54 10.37 5.17
N PRO A 26 -14.64 10.12 3.85
CA PRO A 26 -15.79 10.57 3.06
C PRO A 26 -16.98 9.57 3.05
N ASN A 27 -16.91 8.44 3.78
CA ASN A 27 -17.95 7.41 3.71
C ASN A 27 -18.81 7.36 4.99
N PRO A 28 -20.02 7.97 5.00
CA PRO A 28 -20.91 7.93 6.16
C PRO A 28 -21.43 6.52 6.50
N ASP A 29 -21.39 5.60 5.55
CA ASP A 29 -21.82 4.20 5.71
C ASP A 29 -20.69 3.30 6.25
N ALA A 30 -19.43 3.75 6.21
CA ALA A 30 -18.28 2.99 6.72
C ALA A 30 -18.10 3.12 8.24
N LYS A 31 -19.19 3.28 8.99
CA LYS A 31 -19.13 3.31 10.46
C LYS A 31 -18.87 1.90 11.00
N ASN A 32 -17.89 1.79 11.90
CA ASN A 32 -17.51 0.56 12.59
C ASN A 32 -16.92 -0.57 11.72
N LEU A 33 -16.51 -0.31 10.48
CA LEU A 33 -15.79 -1.30 9.68
C LEU A 33 -14.35 -1.50 10.17
N ARG A 34 -13.92 -2.76 10.30
CA ARG A 34 -12.53 -3.13 10.61
C ARG A 34 -11.82 -3.54 9.33
N LEU A 35 -11.29 -2.54 8.62
CA LEU A 35 -10.61 -2.76 7.34
C LEU A 35 -9.19 -3.29 7.54
N GLN A 36 -8.91 -4.46 6.98
CA GLN A 36 -7.56 -5.01 6.91
C GLN A 36 -6.82 -4.38 5.73
N ALA A 37 -5.57 -4.00 5.94
CA ALA A 37 -4.75 -3.25 4.98
C ALA A 37 -3.41 -3.93 4.69
N TRP A 38 -3.41 -5.26 4.62
CA TRP A 38 -2.20 -6.06 4.34
C TRP A 38 -2.38 -6.77 3.00
N GLY A 39 -1.64 -6.32 1.99
CA GLY A 39 -1.92 -6.66 0.59
C GLY A 39 -1.54 -8.09 0.18
N HIS A 40 -0.29 -8.49 0.42
CA HIS A 40 0.24 -9.78 0.00
C HIS A 40 1.14 -10.38 1.09
N PRO A 41 1.09 -11.71 1.32
CA PRO A 41 2.11 -12.39 2.10
C PRO A 41 3.48 -12.19 1.43
N ALA A 42 4.48 -11.82 2.23
CA ALA A 42 5.84 -11.63 1.78
C ALA A 42 6.80 -11.98 2.91
N ASN A 43 7.99 -12.45 2.56
CA ASN A 43 9.10 -12.57 3.50
C ASN A 43 10.24 -11.61 3.13
N TRP A 44 11.28 -11.56 3.97
CA TRP A 44 12.42 -10.68 3.73
C TRP A 44 13.23 -11.03 2.47
N ASN A 45 13.30 -12.30 2.09
CA ASN A 45 14.01 -12.71 0.88
C ASN A 45 13.29 -12.22 -0.39
N ASP A 46 11.95 -12.15 -0.39
CA ASP A 46 11.18 -11.54 -1.49
C ASP A 46 11.53 -10.06 -1.67
N ILE A 47 11.62 -9.33 -0.55
CA ILE A 47 12.01 -7.91 -0.53
C ILE A 47 13.46 -7.77 -1.01
N LEU A 48 14.39 -8.58 -0.49
CA LEU A 48 15.80 -8.56 -0.90
C LEU A 48 15.98 -8.88 -2.39
N SER A 49 15.23 -9.84 -2.92
CA SER A 49 15.22 -10.17 -4.35
C SER A 49 14.80 -8.97 -5.20
N ILE A 50 13.73 -8.27 -4.81
CA ILE A 50 13.27 -7.05 -5.49
C ILE A 50 14.31 -5.92 -5.37
N LEU A 51 14.91 -5.74 -4.18
CA LEU A 51 15.94 -4.72 -3.96
C LEU A 51 17.18 -4.94 -4.83
N ARG A 52 17.65 -6.19 -4.94
CA ARG A 52 18.78 -6.56 -5.81
C ARG A 52 18.48 -6.32 -7.29
N LYS A 53 17.24 -6.54 -7.73
CA LYS A 53 16.80 -6.20 -9.09
C LYS A 53 16.80 -4.69 -9.34
N LEU A 54 16.28 -3.90 -8.39
CA LEU A 54 16.16 -2.46 -8.54
C LEU A 54 17.49 -1.71 -8.38
N ARG A 55 18.44 -2.26 -7.60
CA ARG A 55 19.75 -1.65 -7.33
C ARG A 55 20.88 -2.70 -7.41
N PRO A 56 21.16 -3.26 -8.60
CA PRO A 56 22.16 -4.32 -8.75
C PRO A 56 23.59 -3.90 -8.35
N GLN A 57 23.87 -2.60 -8.37
CA GLN A 57 25.15 -2.01 -7.95
C GLN A 57 25.34 -1.96 -6.43
N ARG A 58 24.29 -2.17 -5.63
CA ARG A 58 24.39 -2.17 -4.17
C ARG A 58 24.56 -3.59 -3.65
N GLN A 59 25.44 -3.74 -2.66
CA GLN A 59 25.55 -4.98 -1.91
C GLN A 59 24.45 -5.05 -0.86
N PHE A 60 23.70 -6.15 -0.89
CA PHE A 60 22.70 -6.48 0.11
C PHE A 60 23.15 -7.71 0.89
N ILE A 61 22.64 -7.87 2.11
CA ILE A 61 22.89 -9.06 2.92
C ILE A 61 22.46 -10.34 2.18
N PRO A 62 23.05 -11.51 2.49
CA PRO A 62 22.58 -12.79 1.99
C PRO A 62 21.13 -13.07 2.38
N ASP A 63 20.51 -14.03 1.70
CA ASP A 63 19.17 -14.50 2.05
C ASP A 63 19.15 -15.12 3.44
N TYR A 64 18.05 -14.89 4.16
CA TYR A 64 17.83 -15.50 5.46
C TYR A 64 17.57 -17.00 5.30
N PRO A 65 18.17 -17.85 6.16
CA PRO A 65 17.87 -19.28 6.16
C PRO A 65 16.44 -19.52 6.63
N ASN A 66 15.76 -20.49 6.02
CA ASN A 66 14.38 -20.90 6.36
C ASN A 66 13.36 -19.73 6.32
N PRO A 67 13.14 -19.11 5.15
CA PRO A 67 12.14 -18.05 5.05
C PRO A 67 10.74 -18.57 5.36
N GLN A 68 10.03 -17.85 6.24
CA GLN A 68 8.66 -18.17 6.60
C GLN A 68 7.72 -17.08 6.08
N TYR A 69 6.57 -17.52 5.59
CA TYR A 69 5.47 -16.62 5.26
C TYR A 69 4.49 -16.57 6.42
N LEU A 70 3.95 -15.38 6.69
CA LEU A 70 2.77 -15.27 7.54
C LEU A 70 1.61 -15.98 6.83
N THR A 71 1.06 -17.01 7.46
CA THR A 71 -0.08 -17.79 6.95
C THR A 71 -1.43 -17.27 7.42
N ILE A 72 -1.43 -16.17 8.17
CA ILE A 72 -2.65 -15.53 8.66
C ILE A 72 -3.37 -14.89 7.49
N SER A 73 -4.64 -15.22 7.34
CA SER A 73 -5.55 -14.57 6.40
C SER A 73 -6.69 -13.92 7.16
N ALA A 74 -7.30 -12.93 6.52
CA ALA A 74 -8.51 -12.28 6.98
C ALA A 74 -9.38 -11.98 5.77
N ASP A 75 -10.68 -11.80 5.99
CA ASP A 75 -11.56 -11.29 4.94
C ASP A 75 -11.15 -9.84 4.61
N GLN A 76 -10.99 -9.57 3.31
CA GLN A 76 -10.59 -8.28 2.77
C GLN A 76 -11.63 -7.74 1.78
N SER A 77 -12.80 -8.37 1.67
CA SER A 77 -13.83 -8.03 0.69
C SER A 77 -14.24 -6.56 0.79
N ASP A 78 -14.48 -6.06 2.01
CA ASP A 78 -14.81 -4.66 2.25
C ASP A 78 -13.67 -3.71 1.88
N SER A 79 -12.43 -4.06 2.25
CA SER A 79 -11.25 -3.27 1.91
C SER A 79 -11.05 -3.16 0.40
N LEU A 80 -11.25 -4.25 -0.33
CA LEU A 80 -11.12 -4.31 -1.78
C LEU A 80 -12.27 -3.59 -2.49
N ALA A 81 -13.50 -3.73 -2.01
CA ALA A 81 -14.66 -3.01 -2.55
C ALA A 81 -14.47 -1.49 -2.40
N LEU A 82 -13.99 -1.04 -1.24
CA LEU A 82 -13.68 0.37 -1.01
C LEU A 82 -12.52 0.85 -1.87
N LEU A 83 -11.46 0.06 -1.99
CA LEU A 83 -10.32 0.37 -2.86
C LEU A 83 -10.79 0.57 -4.31
N LYS A 84 -11.58 -0.36 -4.84
CA LYS A 84 -12.14 -0.27 -6.19
C LYS A 84 -13.05 0.96 -6.35
N LYS A 85 -13.93 1.21 -5.40
CA LYS A 85 -14.86 2.35 -5.43
C LYS A 85 -14.13 3.70 -5.50
N TRP A 86 -13.06 3.87 -4.71
CA TRP A 86 -12.43 5.18 -4.54
C TRP A 86 -11.23 5.43 -5.44
N THR A 87 -10.51 4.38 -5.83
CA THR A 87 -9.30 4.52 -6.65
C THR A 87 -9.41 3.86 -8.02
N GLY A 88 -10.51 3.15 -8.30
CA GLY A 88 -10.67 2.36 -9.52
C GLY A 88 -9.73 1.16 -9.62
N GLN A 89 -8.99 0.85 -8.54
CA GLN A 89 -7.98 -0.19 -8.55
C GLN A 89 -8.62 -1.53 -8.20
N ASP A 90 -8.44 -2.53 -9.06
CA ASP A 90 -8.92 -3.89 -8.85
C ASP A 90 -7.85 -4.69 -8.12
N GLY A 91 -8.02 -4.87 -6.81
CA GLY A 91 -7.05 -5.57 -5.96
C GLY A 91 -5.93 -4.69 -5.39
N TRP A 92 -5.15 -5.26 -4.50
CA TRP A 92 -4.01 -4.59 -3.89
C TRP A 92 -2.89 -4.32 -4.89
N LYS A 93 -2.08 -3.30 -4.57
CA LYS A 93 -0.92 -2.98 -5.39
C LYS A 93 0.14 -4.09 -5.22
N PRO A 94 0.79 -4.58 -6.30
CA PRO A 94 1.85 -5.57 -6.20
C PRO A 94 3.00 -5.13 -5.27
N LEU A 95 3.63 -6.11 -4.62
CA LEU A 95 4.76 -5.87 -3.70
C LEU A 95 5.93 -5.16 -4.39
N GLU A 96 6.32 -5.60 -5.59
CA GLU A 96 7.44 -5.00 -6.34
C GLU A 96 7.20 -3.53 -6.64
N SER A 97 6.07 -3.21 -7.28
CA SER A 97 5.72 -1.81 -7.55
C SER A 97 5.60 -0.98 -6.27
N SER A 98 5.32 -1.64 -5.14
CA SER A 98 5.29 -0.99 -3.84
C SER A 98 6.71 -0.64 -3.38
N ILE A 99 7.62 -1.60 -3.40
CA ILE A 99 9.03 -1.37 -3.04
C ILE A 99 9.67 -0.32 -3.98
N THR A 100 9.36 -0.37 -5.28
CA THR A 100 9.82 0.62 -6.27
C THR A 100 9.45 2.04 -5.90
N ASP A 101 8.15 2.38 -5.70
CA ASP A 101 7.84 3.78 -5.37
C ASP A 101 8.40 4.20 -3.99
N SER A 102 8.70 3.25 -3.10
CA SER A 102 9.27 3.57 -1.79
C SER A 102 10.74 3.99 -1.92
N ILE A 103 11.50 3.38 -2.83
CA ILE A 103 12.93 3.64 -3.04
C ILE A 103 13.15 4.83 -3.98
N GLU A 104 12.25 5.06 -4.92
CA GLU A 104 12.27 6.23 -5.82
C GLU A 104 11.75 7.50 -5.14
N ASN A 105 11.38 7.41 -3.87
CA ASN A 105 10.84 8.53 -3.14
C ASN A 105 11.95 9.51 -2.74
N ALA A 106 11.92 10.71 -3.34
CA ALA A 106 12.89 11.79 -3.15
C ALA A 106 13.03 12.32 -1.71
N TRP A 107 12.17 11.89 -0.77
CA TRP A 107 12.27 12.26 0.65
C TRP A 107 13.26 11.41 1.45
N PHE A 108 13.80 10.33 0.86
CA PHE A 108 14.77 9.44 1.50
C PHE A 108 16.15 9.46 0.80
N GLU A 109 16.47 10.57 0.13
CA GLU A 109 17.83 10.87 -0.37
C GLU A 109 18.77 11.32 0.76
#